data_AF-A0A4Y9LZQ3-F1
#
_entry.id   AF-A0A4Y9LZQ3-F1
#
_cell.length_a   1.000
_cell.length_b   1.000
_cell.length_c   1.000
_cell.angle_alpha   90.00
_cell.angle_beta   90.00
_cell.angle_gamma   90.00
#
_symmetry.space_group_name_H-M   'P 1'
#
loop_
_entity.id
_entity.type
_entity.pdbx_description
1 polymer ?
#
loop_
_entity_poly.entity_id
_entity_poly.type
_entity_poly.pdbx_seq_one_letter_code
_entity_poly.pdbx_strand_id
1 'polypeptide(L)'
;MLIVETILKPDQFGGIGLFSATRLPRGALLWIHNPIVDIAVTREQYEALAPTFQALLDKHAYPRDHRVNDGVVEYNADNARFMNHSSNPNTYQDDHCRIFTARDVQPGEELTCDYLSFDPGCDLSWNKELLPISCFPSLEPAPTG
;
A
#
# COMPACT_ATOMS: atom_id res chain seq x y z
N MET A 1 4.28 -2.09 11.95
CA MET A 1 4.73 -0.83 12.59
C MET A 1 5.83 -0.11 11.81
N LEU A 2 5.63 1.18 11.52
CA LEU A 2 6.66 2.10 11.02
C LEU A 2 7.77 2.33 12.06
N ILE A 3 9.03 2.27 11.61
CA ILE A 3 10.22 2.48 12.45
C ILE A 3 10.99 3.75 12.06
N VAL A 4 10.38 4.60 11.25
CA VAL A 4 10.92 5.88 10.80
C VAL A 4 9.95 7.00 11.13
N GLU A 5 10.47 8.22 11.25
CA GLU A 5 9.64 9.41 11.47
C GLU A 5 8.81 9.72 10.22
N THR A 6 7.50 9.86 10.40
CA THR A 6 6.54 10.14 9.33
C THR A 6 5.63 11.30 9.70
N ILE A 7 5.09 11.96 8.68
CA ILE A 7 4.17 13.08 8.79
C ILE A 7 2.92 12.73 7.99
N LEU A 8 1.74 12.96 8.56
CA LEU A 8 0.49 12.89 7.83
C LEU A 8 0.13 14.26 7.24
N LYS A 9 -0.19 14.31 5.96
CA LYS A 9 -0.63 15.53 5.26
C LYS A 9 -1.75 15.20 4.26
N PRO A 10 -2.51 16.19 3.77
CA PRO A 10 -3.39 15.98 2.63
C PRO A 10 -2.61 15.38 1.45
N ASP A 11 -3.16 14.33 0.84
CA ASP A 11 -2.62 13.76 -0.39
C ASP A 11 -3.17 14.46 -1.65
N GLN A 12 -2.68 14.02 -2.82
CA GLN A 12 -3.14 14.53 -4.11
C GLN A 12 -4.54 14.04 -4.53
N PHE A 13 -5.10 13.06 -3.83
CA PHE A 13 -6.39 12.42 -4.11
C PHE A 13 -7.54 13.02 -3.27
N GLY A 14 -7.25 14.00 -2.39
CA GLY A 14 -8.20 14.61 -1.48
C GLY A 14 -8.38 13.86 -0.16
N GLY A 15 -7.49 12.91 0.14
CA GLY A 15 -7.40 12.13 1.36
C GLY A 15 -6.22 12.54 2.24
N ILE A 16 -5.59 11.54 2.86
CA ILE A 16 -4.43 11.69 3.74
C ILE A 16 -3.34 10.75 3.25
N GLY A 17 -2.15 11.29 3.04
CA GLY A 17 -0.96 10.53 2.69
C GLY A 17 0.04 10.44 3.84
N LEU A 18 0.94 9.47 3.75
CA LEU A 18 2.06 9.26 4.64
C LEU A 18 3.34 9.82 4.02
N PHE A 19 4.00 10.77 4.68
CA PHE A 19 5.18 11.45 4.16
C PHE A 19 6.40 11.17 5.04
N SER A 20 7.58 11.03 4.44
CA SER A 20 8.83 10.88 5.20
C SER A 20 9.17 12.19 5.91
N ALA A 21 9.53 12.15 7.19
CA ALA A 21 10.02 13.34 7.90
C ALA A 21 11.51 13.62 7.62
N THR A 22 12.27 12.58 7.27
CA THR A 22 13.72 12.64 7.08
C THR A 22 14.12 12.07 5.71
N ARG A 23 15.41 12.20 5.36
CA ARG A 23 15.95 11.54 4.16
C ARG A 23 16.12 10.06 4.46
N LEU A 24 15.54 9.19 3.62
CA LEU A 24 15.74 7.75 3.70
C LEU A 24 16.54 7.30 2.47
N PRO A 25 17.75 6.72 2.65
CA PRO A 25 18.49 6.16 1.52
C PRO A 25 17.76 4.94 0.94
N ARG A 26 18.04 4.59 -0.31
CA ARG A 26 17.61 3.31 -0.91
C ARG A 26 17.98 2.13 -0.01
N GLY A 27 17.02 1.22 0.20
CA GLY A 27 17.18 0.03 1.05
C GLY A 27 17.05 0.30 2.55
N ALA A 28 16.58 1.48 2.95
CA ALA A 28 16.26 1.77 4.34
C ALA A 28 15.03 0.96 4.78
N LEU A 29 15.12 0.27 5.91
CA LEU A 29 14.00 -0.41 6.54
C LEU A 29 13.05 0.64 7.14
N LEU A 30 11.77 0.62 6.73
CA LEU A 30 10.77 1.60 7.18
C LEU A 30 9.63 0.99 7.99
N TRP A 31 9.30 -0.28 7.80
CA TRP A 31 8.23 -0.96 8.53
C TRP A 31 8.60 -2.40 8.84
N ILE A 32 8.24 -2.85 10.04
CA ILE A 32 8.32 -4.24 10.49
C ILE A 32 6.99 -4.65 11.13
N HIS A 33 6.65 -5.93 11.01
CA HIS A 33 5.47 -6.48 11.66
C HIS A 33 5.65 -6.50 13.19
N ASN A 34 4.63 -6.05 13.91
CA ASN A 34 4.51 -6.05 15.35
C ASN A 34 3.04 -6.32 15.72
N PRO A 35 2.72 -7.47 16.33
CA PRO A 35 1.34 -7.89 16.60
C PRO A 35 0.57 -6.97 17.57
N ILE A 36 1.24 -6.02 18.23
CA ILE A 36 0.58 -5.03 19.09
C ILE A 36 -0.19 -3.99 18.26
N VAL A 37 0.32 -3.65 17.08
CA VAL A 37 -0.25 -2.60 16.22
C VAL A 37 -0.63 -3.10 14.84
N ASP A 38 -0.10 -4.24 14.42
CA ASP A 38 -0.45 -4.91 13.17
C ASP A 38 -1.38 -6.07 13.53
N ILE A 39 -2.67 -5.76 13.54
CA ILE A 39 -3.70 -6.57 14.20
C ILE A 39 -4.33 -7.50 13.16
N ALA A 40 -4.16 -8.80 13.35
CA ALA A 40 -4.88 -9.82 12.60
C ALA A 40 -6.31 -9.96 13.13
N VAL A 41 -7.30 -9.81 12.26
CA VAL A 41 -8.72 -9.95 12.56
C VAL A 41 -9.26 -11.13 11.77
N THR A 42 -9.67 -12.18 12.48
CA THR A 42 -10.35 -13.35 11.91
C THR A 42 -11.74 -12.98 11.41
N ARG A 43 -12.30 -13.83 10.54
CA ARG A 43 -13.67 -13.66 10.05
C ARG A 43 -14.69 -13.61 11.19
N GLU A 44 -14.56 -14.51 12.16
CA GLU A 44 -15.46 -14.58 13.32
C GLU A 44 -15.35 -13.33 14.19
N GLN A 45 -14.13 -12.80 14.37
CA GLN A 45 -13.93 -11.52 15.06
C GLN A 45 -14.58 -10.38 14.29
N TYR A 46 -14.36 -10.28 12.97
CA TYR A 46 -14.94 -9.25 12.12
C TYR A 46 -16.47 -9.25 12.18
N GLU A 47 -17.09 -10.42 12.04
CA GLU A 47 -18.55 -10.58 12.07
C GLU A 47 -19.17 -10.17 13.42
N ALA A 48 -18.41 -10.29 14.52
CA ALA A 48 -18.83 -9.89 15.86
C ALA A 48 -18.65 -8.38 16.14
N LEU A 49 -17.95 -7.64 15.27
CA LEU A 49 -17.71 -6.21 15.46
C LEU A 49 -18.95 -5.36 15.17
N ALA A 50 -19.01 -4.18 15.78
CA ALA A 50 -20.01 -3.18 15.42
C ALA A 50 -19.82 -2.71 13.97
N PRO A 51 -20.91 -2.32 13.27
CA PRO A 51 -20.82 -1.88 11.87
C PRO A 51 -19.83 -0.74 11.60
N THR A 52 -19.63 0.16 12.58
CA THR A 52 -18.65 1.25 12.47
C THR A 52 -17.21 0.76 12.45
N PHE A 53 -16.92 -0.35 13.14
CA PHE A 53 -15.58 -0.95 13.12
C PHE A 53 -15.41 -1.78 11.85
N GLN A 54 -16.44 -2.52 11.41
CA GLN A 54 -16.41 -3.20 10.11
C GLN A 54 -16.07 -2.20 8.98
N ALA A 55 -16.76 -1.06 8.94
CA ALA A 55 -16.46 0.00 7.96
C ALA A 55 -15.04 0.59 8.07
N LEU A 56 -14.44 0.60 9.26
CA LEU A 56 -13.04 0.99 9.45
C LEU A 56 -12.10 -0.05 8.82
N LEU A 57 -12.36 -1.34 9.06
CA LEU A 57 -11.57 -2.45 8.50
C LEU A 57 -11.75 -2.54 6.99
N ASP A 58 -12.97 -2.42 6.47
CA ASP A 58 -13.24 -2.43 5.03
C ASP A 58 -12.46 -1.34 4.29
N LYS A 59 -12.15 -0.24 4.98
CA LYS A 59 -11.39 0.88 4.41
C LYS A 59 -9.87 0.73 4.55
N HIS A 60 -9.38 0.15 5.64
CA HIS A 60 -7.97 0.25 6.03
C HIS A 60 -7.26 -1.08 6.28
N ALA A 61 -7.98 -2.20 6.25
CA ALA A 61 -7.39 -3.52 6.37
C ALA A 61 -7.20 -4.15 4.98
N TYR A 62 -6.27 -5.08 4.89
CA TYR A 62 -6.02 -5.87 3.68
C TYR A 62 -5.90 -7.36 4.05
N PRO A 63 -6.05 -8.30 3.10
CA PRO A 63 -5.84 -9.72 3.37
C PRO A 63 -4.44 -9.97 3.91
N ARG A 64 -4.32 -10.62 5.08
CA ARG A 64 -3.02 -10.93 5.69
C ARG A 64 -2.13 -11.75 4.76
N ASP A 65 -2.74 -12.70 4.04
CA ASP A 65 -2.12 -13.43 2.94
C ASP A 65 -3.18 -13.74 1.87
N HIS A 66 -3.14 -13.00 0.75
CA HIS A 66 -4.08 -13.19 -0.36
C HIS A 66 -3.97 -14.57 -1.03
N ARG A 67 -2.88 -15.32 -0.81
CA ARG A 67 -2.66 -16.64 -1.42
C ARG A 67 -3.37 -17.76 -0.67
N VAL A 68 -3.58 -17.56 0.64
CA VAL A 68 -4.20 -18.57 1.52
C VAL A 68 -5.71 -18.41 1.57
N ASN A 69 -6.23 -17.19 1.36
CA ASN A 69 -7.66 -16.86 1.38
C ASN A 69 -8.39 -17.44 2.62
N ASP A 70 -7.77 -17.32 3.80
CA ASP A 70 -8.31 -17.77 5.09
C ASP A 70 -9.38 -16.80 5.65
N GLY A 71 -9.57 -15.65 5.01
CA GLY A 71 -10.48 -14.59 5.46
C GLY A 71 -9.96 -13.77 6.63
N VAL A 72 -8.67 -13.90 6.99
CA VAL A 72 -8.02 -13.06 7.99
C VAL A 72 -7.54 -11.78 7.33
N VAL A 73 -7.96 -10.65 7.88
CA VAL A 73 -7.47 -9.32 7.45
C VAL A 73 -6.47 -8.78 8.45
N GLU A 74 -5.55 -7.96 7.98
CA GLU A 74 -4.54 -7.28 8.78
C GLU A 74 -4.84 -5.79 8.80
N TYR A 75 -4.93 -5.24 10.02
CA TYR A 75 -5.19 -3.82 10.26
C TYR A 75 -3.98 -3.17 10.96
N ASN A 76 -3.41 -2.17 10.29
CA ASN A 76 -2.31 -1.37 10.85
C ASN A 76 -2.87 -0.23 11.71
N ALA A 77 -2.75 -0.35 13.03
CA ALA A 77 -3.21 0.65 14.00
C ALA A 77 -2.29 1.88 14.09
N ASP A 78 -1.12 1.85 13.46
CA ASP A 78 -0.19 2.98 13.35
C ASP A 78 -0.42 3.79 12.05
N ASN A 79 0.51 4.70 11.72
CA ASN A 79 0.40 5.54 10.54
C ASN A 79 0.58 4.78 9.21
N ALA A 80 0.99 3.51 9.20
CA ALA A 80 1.21 2.75 7.97
C ALA A 80 -0.08 2.61 7.13
N ARG A 81 -1.26 2.65 7.77
CA ARG A 81 -2.58 2.65 7.09
C ARG A 81 -2.84 3.84 6.16
N PHE A 82 -1.98 4.86 6.20
CA PHE A 82 -2.04 6.04 5.33
C PHE A 82 -1.00 6.00 4.19
N MET A 83 -0.28 4.89 4.03
CA MET A 83 0.61 4.69 2.89
C MET A 83 -0.23 4.42 1.65
N ASN A 84 -0.26 5.37 0.72
CA ASN A 84 -1.11 5.30 -0.46
C ASN A 84 -0.53 4.36 -1.55
N HIS A 85 -1.39 3.95 -2.46
CA HIS A 85 -0.99 3.20 -3.64
C HIS A 85 -0.20 4.07 -4.64
N SER A 86 0.83 3.49 -5.25
CA SER A 86 1.40 3.95 -6.53
C SER A 86 1.77 2.76 -7.42
N SER A 87 1.63 2.92 -8.74
CA SER A 87 2.12 1.93 -9.73
C SER A 87 3.64 1.94 -9.89
N ASN A 88 4.31 2.99 -9.39
CA ASN A 88 5.78 3.07 -9.32
C ASN A 88 6.19 3.46 -7.89
N PRO A 89 5.95 2.57 -6.91
CA PRO A 89 6.11 2.90 -5.51
C PRO A 89 7.57 3.18 -5.15
N ASN A 90 7.79 4.04 -4.15
CA ASN A 90 9.12 4.26 -3.59
C ASN A 90 9.46 3.30 -2.45
N THR A 91 8.61 2.30 -2.20
CA THR A 91 8.83 1.20 -1.27
C THR A 91 8.67 -0.17 -1.93
N TYR A 92 9.21 -1.20 -1.30
CA TYR A 92 8.98 -2.60 -1.65
C TYR A 92 8.94 -3.46 -0.39
N GLN A 93 8.25 -4.60 -0.46
CA GLN A 93 8.22 -5.61 0.60
C GLN A 93 9.20 -6.74 0.30
N ASP A 94 9.89 -7.26 1.32
CA ASP A 94 10.72 -8.45 1.21
C ASP A 94 9.96 -9.74 1.58
N ASP A 95 10.62 -10.89 1.42
CA ASP A 95 10.05 -12.21 1.74
C ASP A 95 9.71 -12.41 3.23
N HIS A 96 10.15 -11.52 4.12
CA HIS A 96 9.90 -11.55 5.56
C HIS A 96 8.84 -10.52 5.98
N CYS A 97 8.02 -10.06 5.02
CA CYS A 97 6.98 -9.07 5.21
C CYS A 97 7.49 -7.71 5.72
N ARG A 98 8.77 -7.38 5.55
CA ARG A 98 9.33 -6.08 5.94
C ARG A 98 9.28 -5.12 4.76
N ILE A 99 9.04 -3.84 5.02
CA ILE A 99 8.98 -2.82 3.97
C ILE A 99 10.27 -1.98 3.99
N PHE A 100 10.84 -1.79 2.80
CA PHE A 100 12.06 -1.03 2.56
C PHE A 100 11.84 0.04 1.49
N THR A 101 12.70 1.05 1.45
CA THR A 101 12.70 2.05 0.37
C THR A 101 13.31 1.46 -0.91
N ALA A 102 12.61 1.56 -2.04
CA ALA A 102 13.06 1.08 -3.35
C ALA A 102 14.13 2.00 -3.99
N ARG A 103 14.14 3.26 -3.57
CA ARG A 103 15.06 4.33 -4.00
C ARG A 103 15.28 5.30 -2.83
N ASP A 104 16.14 6.30 -3.04
CA ASP A 104 16.24 7.41 -2.12
C ASP A 104 14.89 8.15 -2.02
N VAL A 105 14.47 8.47 -0.80
CA VAL A 105 13.26 9.23 -0.46
C VAL A 105 13.68 10.50 0.27
N GLN A 106 13.19 11.64 -0.20
CA GLN A 106 13.51 12.95 0.37
C GLN A 106 12.60 13.29 1.56
N PRO A 107 13.03 14.16 2.49
CA PRO A 107 12.14 14.74 3.49
C PRO A 107 10.93 15.39 2.82
N GLY A 108 9.74 15.08 3.31
CA GLY A 108 8.48 15.59 2.79
C GLY A 108 7.95 14.88 1.54
N GLU A 109 8.63 13.85 1.04
CA GLU A 109 8.13 13.00 -0.05
C GLU A 109 7.12 11.97 0.49
N GLU A 110 6.07 11.69 -0.28
CA GLU A 110 5.04 10.69 0.07
C GLU A 110 5.63 9.28 -0.05
N LEU A 111 5.43 8.46 0.97
CA LEU A 111 5.74 7.03 0.96
C LEU A 111 4.56 6.30 0.34
N THR A 112 4.82 5.53 -0.71
CA THR A 112 3.80 4.79 -1.45
C THR A 112 4.18 3.33 -1.62
N CYS A 113 3.17 2.46 -1.72
CA CYS A 113 3.33 1.02 -1.96
C CYS A 113 2.44 0.55 -3.12
N ASP A 114 2.66 -0.67 -3.58
CA ASP A 114 1.75 -1.30 -4.55
C ASP A 114 0.67 -2.10 -3.81
N TYR A 115 -0.58 -1.66 -3.85
CA TYR A 115 -1.69 -2.36 -3.20
C TYR A 115 -1.94 -3.74 -3.82
N LEU A 116 -1.69 -3.90 -5.11
CA LEU A 116 -1.91 -5.17 -5.81
C LEU A 116 -0.92 -6.26 -5.38
N SER A 117 0.20 -5.87 -4.77
CA SER A 117 1.13 -6.81 -4.14
C SER A 117 0.54 -7.47 -2.89
N PHE A 118 -0.41 -6.80 -2.21
CA PHE A 118 -1.09 -7.29 -1.01
C PHE A 118 -2.46 -7.89 -1.31
N ASP A 119 -3.22 -7.23 -2.18
CA ASP A 119 -4.56 -7.63 -2.61
C ASP A 119 -4.72 -7.43 -4.12
N PRO A 120 -4.56 -8.51 -4.93
CA PRO A 120 -4.75 -8.44 -6.37
C PRO A 120 -6.15 -8.00 -6.82
N GLY A 121 -7.15 -8.06 -5.93
CA GLY A 121 -8.52 -7.62 -6.18
C GLY A 121 -8.83 -6.19 -5.74
N CYS A 122 -7.84 -5.44 -5.24
CA CYS A 122 -8.04 -4.09 -4.72
C CYS A 122 -8.60 -3.14 -5.79
N ASP A 123 -9.67 -2.41 -5.46
CA ASP A 123 -10.23 -1.37 -6.35
C ASP A 123 -9.33 -0.12 -6.34
N LEU A 124 -8.71 0.14 -7.49
CA LEU A 124 -7.84 1.28 -7.74
C LEU A 124 -8.46 2.32 -8.69
N SER A 125 -9.78 2.26 -8.94
CA SER A 125 -10.48 3.18 -9.84
C SER A 125 -10.38 4.66 -9.44
N TRP A 126 -10.08 4.93 -8.17
CA TRP A 126 -9.81 6.26 -7.62
C TRP A 126 -8.39 6.76 -7.94
N ASN A 127 -7.42 5.87 -8.19
CA ASN A 127 -6.06 6.24 -8.51
C ASN A 127 -5.97 6.65 -9.98
N LYS A 128 -5.78 7.96 -10.20
CA LYS A 128 -5.65 8.56 -11.54
C LYS A 128 -4.20 8.64 -12.02
N GLU A 129 -3.26 7.99 -11.32
CA GLU A 129 -1.91 7.84 -11.84
C GLU A 129 -1.99 7.32 -13.28
N LEU A 130 -1.43 8.10 -14.20
CA LEU A 130 -1.39 7.76 -15.60
C LEU A 130 -0.75 6.38 -15.70
N LEU A 131 -1.53 5.35 -16.04
CA LEU A 131 -1.01 4.07 -16.50
C LEU A 131 0.17 4.42 -17.42
N PRO A 132 1.39 3.89 -17.19
CA PRO A 132 2.47 4.13 -18.13
C PRO A 132 1.89 3.77 -19.49
N ILE A 133 1.91 4.72 -20.42
CA ILE A 133 1.48 4.49 -21.80
C ILE A 133 2.27 3.27 -22.21
N SER A 134 1.65 2.10 -22.18
CA SER A 134 2.26 0.91 -22.72
C SER A 134 2.54 1.28 -24.16
N CYS A 135 3.79 1.12 -24.56
CA CYS A 135 4.14 1.15 -25.97
C CYS A 135 3.23 0.12 -26.66
N PHE A 136 2.10 0.59 -27.18
CA PHE A 136 1.41 -0.13 -28.23
C PHE A 136 2.47 -0.30 -29.33
N PRO A 137 2.78 -1.54 -29.76
CA PRO A 137 3.57 -1.67 -30.96
C PRO A 137 2.79 -0.95 -32.04
N SER A 138 3.40 0.08 -32.61
CA SER A 138 2.91 0.74 -33.81
C SER A 138 2.56 -0.36 -34.81
N LEU A 139 1.27 -0.53 -35.08
CA LEU A 139 0.78 -1.37 -36.17
C LEU A 139 1.38 -0.77 -37.44
N GLU A 140 2.48 -1.35 -37.92
CA GLU A 140 2.95 -1.09 -39.28
C GLU A 140 1.81 -1.51 -40.22
N PRO A 141 1.42 -0.65 -41.19
CA PRO A 141 0.44 -1.06 -42.17
C PRO A 141 1.00 -2.23 -42.97
N ALA A 142 0.19 -3.29 -43.09
CA ALA A 142 0.53 -4.49 -43.84
C ALA A 142 0.97 -4.12 -45.28
N PRO A 143 2.00 -4.80 -45.84
CA PRO A 143 2.45 -4.52 -47.18
C PRO A 143 1.33 -4.90 -48.17
N THR A 144 0.94 -3.94 -49.00
CA THR A 144 0.08 -4.18 -50.16
C THR A 144 0.87 -4.98 -51.19
N GLY A 145 0.52 -6.26 -51.35
CA GLY A 145 0.89 -7.07 -52.51
C GLY A 145 -0.06 -6.84 -53.68
#